data_AF-A0A811NPU5-F1
#
_entry.id   AF-A0A811NPU5-F1
#
_cell.length_a   1.000
_cell.length_b   1.000
_cell.length_c   1.000
_cell.angle_alpha   90.00
_cell.angle_beta   90.00
_cell.angle_gamma   90.00
#
_symmetry.space_group_name_H-M   'P 1'
#
loop_
_entity.id
_entity.type
_entity.pdbx_description
1 polymer ?
#
loop_
_entity_poly.entity_id
_entity_poly.type
_entity_poly.pdbx_seq_one_letter_code
_entity_poly.pdbx_strand_id
1 'polypeptide(L)'
;MGELSVEAAPSSGDNEIAQYANGGDVAAVDEDDVWEDVSDSHGHASTLDREWIHRQNQFQKMGYRDGITEGQKDSAQEGFNVGFRQSVNVGYKWGLVRGVASALASLPDSLKEKLVPDVQCRGKLQGLHSSVQEISADDALQMFHESMCQSNRPSDGSTESNRMKSLSKDLVVLLHECSDIKMNDFVFKGSDTQKARTSET
;
A
#
# COMPACT_ATOMS: atom_id res chain seq x y z
N MET A 1 19.05 33.82 -31.41
CA MET A 1 18.71 34.56 -30.17
C MET A 1 17.28 34.18 -29.82
N GLY A 2 16.95 33.28 -28.91
CA GLY A 2 17.76 32.50 -27.98
C GLY A 2 17.02 31.21 -27.61
N GLU A 3 17.78 30.19 -27.23
CA GLU A 3 17.29 28.92 -26.72
C GLU A 3 16.94 29.06 -25.23
N LEU A 4 15.76 28.60 -24.82
CA LEU A 4 15.35 28.53 -23.42
C LEU A 4 15.68 27.12 -22.91
N SER A 5 16.88 26.93 -22.36
CA SER A 5 17.22 25.75 -21.57
C SER A 5 16.50 25.80 -20.23
N VAL A 6 15.81 24.72 -19.86
CA VAL A 6 15.23 24.53 -18.53
C VAL A 6 16.16 23.60 -17.77
N GLU A 7 16.90 24.18 -16.83
CA GLU A 7 17.90 23.52 -16.01
C GLU A 7 17.21 22.65 -14.94
N ALA A 8 17.58 21.37 -14.89
CA ALA A 8 17.15 20.44 -13.85
C ALA A 8 17.94 20.68 -12.57
N ALA A 9 17.23 20.78 -11.44
CA ALA A 9 17.83 20.96 -10.12
C ALA A 9 18.70 19.74 -9.71
N PRO A 10 19.93 19.93 -9.22
CA PRO A 10 20.68 18.85 -8.61
C PRO A 10 20.22 18.62 -7.16
N SER A 11 19.95 17.34 -6.87
CA SER A 11 19.89 16.74 -5.55
C SER A 11 21.23 16.95 -4.83
N SER A 12 21.30 17.81 -3.82
CA SER A 12 22.43 17.86 -2.87
C SER A 12 22.07 17.05 -1.62
N GLY A 13 22.64 15.86 -1.54
CA GLY A 13 22.78 15.14 -0.29
C GLY A 13 24.05 15.62 0.39
N ASP A 14 23.91 16.33 1.49
CA ASP A 14 25.05 16.76 2.30
C ASP A 14 25.31 15.68 3.35
N ASN A 15 26.05 14.63 2.96
CA ASN A 15 26.85 13.86 3.91
C ASN A 15 28.29 14.37 3.80
N GLU A 16 28.71 15.11 4.82
CA GLU A 16 30.07 15.63 4.90
C GLU A 16 30.92 14.57 5.63
N ILE A 17 31.56 13.69 4.85
CA ILE A 17 32.63 12.82 5.34
C ILE A 17 33.91 13.66 5.34
N ALA A 18 34.20 14.32 6.46
CA ALA A 18 35.51 14.92 6.71
C ALA A 18 36.49 13.84 7.14
N GLN A 19 37.25 13.30 6.19
CA GLN A 19 38.50 12.60 6.48
C GLN A 19 39.57 13.63 6.84
N TYR A 20 40.00 13.65 8.09
CA TYR A 20 41.29 14.21 8.50
C TYR A 20 42.08 13.13 9.23
N ALA A 21 43.02 12.53 8.51
CA ALA A 21 44.14 11.82 9.09
C ALA A 21 45.26 12.84 9.35
N ASN A 22 45.66 13.01 10.62
CA ASN A 22 47.06 12.83 11.06
C ASN A 22 47.24 13.23 12.54
N GLY A 23 47.76 12.29 13.32
CA GLY A 23 48.85 12.53 14.28
C GLY A 23 48.53 13.29 15.58
N GLY A 24 48.21 12.54 16.62
CA GLY A 24 48.26 13.03 18.00
C GLY A 24 48.03 11.89 18.99
N ASP A 25 49.12 11.28 19.45
CA ASP A 25 49.15 10.36 20.59
C ASP A 25 48.37 10.95 21.78
N VAL A 26 47.25 10.31 22.12
CA VAL A 26 46.76 10.26 23.50
C VAL A 26 46.31 8.83 23.75
N ALA A 27 47.20 8.05 24.36
CA ALA A 27 46.84 6.80 24.99
C ALA A 27 45.82 7.12 26.09
N ALA A 28 44.54 6.99 25.79
CA ALA A 28 43.53 6.84 26.82
C ALA A 28 43.76 5.45 27.42
N VAL A 29 44.41 5.45 28.58
CA VAL A 29 44.55 4.30 29.45
C VAL A 29 43.14 3.78 29.77
N ASP A 30 42.76 2.68 29.10
CA ASP A 30 41.74 1.75 29.60
C ASP A 30 42.35 1.05 30.82
N GLU A 31 42.33 1.73 31.95
CA GLU A 31 42.53 1.16 33.28
C GLU A 31 41.17 1.16 34.00
N ASP A 32 40.21 0.41 33.48
CA ASP A 32 39.07 -0.02 34.30
C ASP A 32 39.51 -1.29 35.04
N ASP A 33 40.04 -1.05 36.23
CA ASP A 33 40.56 -2.01 37.19
C ASP A 33 39.69 -3.27 37.28
N VAL A 34 40.25 -4.32 36.69
CA VAL A 34 39.89 -5.69 36.96
C VAL A 34 40.28 -5.97 38.42
N TRP A 35 39.33 -6.52 39.19
CA TRP A 35 39.44 -7.01 40.58
C TRP A 35 39.05 -6.04 41.70
N GLU A 36 37.72 -5.93 41.88
CA GLU A 36 37.04 -5.46 43.09
C GLU A 36 37.55 -6.24 44.33
N ASP A 37 38.04 -5.47 45.31
CA ASP A 37 38.50 -5.90 46.63
C ASP A 37 37.45 -6.78 47.32
N VAL A 38 37.79 -8.05 47.54
CA VAL A 38 36.95 -9.01 48.26
C VAL A 38 37.13 -8.79 49.76
N SER A 39 36.50 -7.75 50.31
CA SER A 39 36.25 -7.74 51.75
C SER A 39 35.06 -6.88 52.17
N ASP A 40 34.18 -7.57 52.89
CA ASP A 40 33.10 -7.12 53.75
C ASP A 40 31.70 -6.83 53.17
N SER A 41 30.74 -7.37 53.90
CA SER A 41 29.37 -7.69 53.48
C SER A 41 28.43 -6.48 53.40
N HIS A 42 28.80 -5.44 52.64
CA HIS A 42 27.93 -4.33 52.20
C HIS A 42 27.91 -4.17 50.66
N GLY A 43 28.74 -4.91 49.91
CA GLY A 43 28.82 -4.84 48.44
C GLY A 43 27.70 -5.55 47.67
N HIS A 44 27.10 -6.61 48.22
CA HIS A 44 26.03 -7.33 47.49
C HIS A 44 24.78 -6.48 47.28
N ALA A 45 24.43 -5.62 48.23
CA ALA A 45 23.31 -4.70 48.11
C ALA A 45 23.58 -3.60 47.05
N SER A 46 24.81 -3.09 46.95
CA SER A 46 25.19 -2.09 45.94
C SER A 46 25.36 -2.68 44.55
N THR A 47 25.83 -3.93 44.41
CA THR A 47 25.83 -4.64 43.12
C THR A 47 24.41 -4.89 42.63
N LEU A 48 23.51 -5.37 43.51
CA LEU A 48 22.10 -5.57 43.17
C LEU A 48 21.40 -4.26 42.79
N ASP A 49 21.68 -3.16 43.49
CA ASP A 49 21.15 -1.82 43.18
C ASP A 49 21.65 -1.31 41.82
N ARG A 50 22.96 -1.46 41.55
CA ARG A 50 23.55 -1.14 40.23
C ARG A 50 22.89 -1.92 39.11
N GLU A 51 22.71 -3.23 39.28
CA GLU A 51 22.06 -4.07 38.27
C GLU A 51 20.57 -3.73 38.11
N TRP A 52 19.87 -3.40 39.19
CA TRP A 52 18.48 -2.93 39.13
C TRP A 52 18.38 -1.68 38.27
N ILE A 53 19.19 -0.65 38.56
CA ILE A 53 19.18 0.62 37.82
C ILE A 53 19.50 0.38 36.34
N HIS A 54 20.48 -0.47 36.05
CA HIS A 54 20.82 -0.82 34.68
C HIS A 54 19.64 -1.49 33.96
N ARG A 55 19.04 -2.54 34.54
CA ARG A 55 17.88 -3.22 33.94
C ARG A 55 16.69 -2.28 33.76
N GLN A 56 16.41 -1.43 34.75
CA GLN A 56 15.34 -0.44 34.67
C GLN A 56 15.56 0.53 33.49
N ASN A 57 16.79 1.02 33.31
CA ASN A 57 17.11 1.92 32.20
C ASN A 57 16.97 1.21 30.85
N GLN A 58 17.37 -0.06 30.75
CA GLN A 58 17.20 -0.86 29.53
C GLN A 58 15.73 -1.08 29.21
N PHE A 59 14.91 -1.51 30.18
CA PHE A 59 13.48 -1.74 29.97
C PHE A 59 12.73 -0.46 29.65
N GLN A 60 13.09 0.67 30.26
CA GLN A 60 12.50 1.97 29.92
C GLN A 60 12.82 2.38 28.47
N LYS A 61 14.08 2.24 28.05
CA LYS A 61 14.50 2.52 26.67
C LYS A 61 13.84 1.59 25.67
N MET A 62 13.78 0.29 25.98
CA MET A 62 13.11 -0.71 25.14
C MET A 62 11.61 -0.40 25.04
N GLY A 63 10.92 -0.19 26.16
CA GLY A 63 9.49 0.14 26.18
C GLY A 63 9.16 1.42 25.42
N TYR A 64 10.00 2.45 25.47
CA TYR A 64 9.82 3.66 24.66
C TYR A 64 9.97 3.37 23.16
N ARG A 65 11.01 2.63 22.76
CA ARG A 65 11.22 2.24 21.35
C ARG A 65 10.08 1.38 20.83
N ASP A 66 9.62 0.42 21.63
CA ASP A 66 8.51 -0.46 21.31
C ASP A 66 7.21 0.32 21.19
N GLY A 67 6.94 1.25 22.12
CA GLY A 67 5.76 2.13 22.06
C GLY A 67 5.74 3.01 20.80
N ILE A 68 6.88 3.59 20.41
CA ILE A 68 6.99 4.34 19.14
C ILE A 68 6.75 3.42 17.94
N THR A 69 7.35 2.23 17.95
CA THR A 69 7.23 1.26 16.86
C THR A 69 5.79 0.77 16.72
N GLU A 70 5.11 0.50 17.83
CA GLU A 70 3.71 0.06 17.84
C GLU A 70 2.77 1.17 17.39
N GLY A 71 2.97 2.41 17.87
CA GLY A 71 2.19 3.55 17.40
C GLY A 71 2.34 3.81 15.89
N GLN A 72 3.53 3.59 15.33
CA GLN A 72 3.75 3.67 13.88
C GLN A 72 3.00 2.59 13.11
N LYS A 73 2.99 1.35 13.63
CA LYS A 73 2.23 0.24 13.02
C LYS A 73 0.73 0.51 13.08
N ASP A 74 0.21 0.97 14.21
CA ASP A 74 -1.20 1.28 14.38
C ASP A 74 -1.66 2.36 13.38
N SER A 75 -0.88 3.43 13.27
CA SER A 75 -1.15 4.50 12.30
C SER A 75 -1.07 4.01 10.85
N ALA A 76 -0.05 3.20 10.51
CA ALA A 76 0.07 2.60 9.18
C ALA A 76 -1.11 1.67 8.84
N GLN A 77 -1.57 0.87 9.81
CA GLN A 77 -2.70 -0.03 9.64
C GLN A 77 -4.02 0.73 9.45
N GLU A 78 -4.22 1.84 10.16
CA GLU A 78 -5.37 2.71 9.95
C GLU A 78 -5.40 3.25 8.51
N GLY A 79 -4.25 3.75 8.03
CA GLY A 79 -4.09 4.21 6.65
C GLY A 79 -4.38 3.11 5.62
N PHE A 80 -3.85 1.90 5.83
CA PHE A 80 -4.16 0.75 4.99
C PHE A 80 -5.65 0.43 4.97
N ASN A 81 -6.30 0.39 6.13
CA ASN A 81 -7.73 0.08 6.25
C ASN A 81 -8.59 1.10 5.48
N VAL A 82 -8.25 2.38 5.54
CA VAL A 82 -8.92 3.44 4.76
C VAL A 82 -8.73 3.20 3.26
N GLY A 83 -7.48 3.01 2.81
CA GLY A 83 -7.18 2.77 1.40
C GLY A 83 -7.84 1.50 0.85
N PHE A 84 -7.89 0.43 1.66
CA PHE A 84 -8.54 -0.82 1.29
C PHE A 84 -10.05 -0.63 1.08
N ARG A 85 -10.74 0.04 2.01
CA ARG A 85 -12.19 0.31 1.87
C ARG A 85 -12.50 1.14 0.62
N GLN A 86 -11.66 2.11 0.30
CA GLN A 86 -11.83 2.96 -0.87
C GLN A 86 -11.57 2.22 -2.19
N SER A 87 -10.57 1.35 -2.23
CA SER A 87 -10.11 0.68 -3.45
C SER A 87 -10.85 -0.63 -3.77
N VAL A 88 -11.29 -1.39 -2.76
CA VAL A 88 -11.77 -2.78 -2.95
C VAL A 88 -12.86 -2.91 -4.00
N ASN A 89 -13.86 -2.02 -4.00
CA ASN A 89 -14.99 -2.09 -4.94
C ASN A 89 -14.56 -1.76 -6.37
N VAL A 90 -13.73 -0.73 -6.54
CA VAL A 90 -13.23 -0.31 -7.87
C VAL A 90 -12.27 -1.35 -8.42
N GLY A 91 -11.34 -1.83 -7.58
CA GLY A 91 -10.37 -2.87 -7.92
C GLY A 91 -11.06 -4.19 -8.29
N TYR A 92 -12.09 -4.60 -7.55
CA TYR A 92 -12.88 -5.79 -7.87
C TYR A 92 -13.56 -5.69 -9.24
N LYS A 93 -14.26 -4.59 -9.52
CA LYS A 93 -14.93 -4.38 -10.81
C LYS A 93 -13.93 -4.37 -11.97
N TRP A 94 -12.80 -3.70 -11.79
CA TRP A 94 -11.74 -3.67 -12.80
C TRP A 94 -11.12 -5.05 -13.04
N GLY A 95 -10.80 -5.77 -11.97
CA GLY A 95 -10.28 -7.13 -12.03
C GLY A 95 -11.25 -8.10 -12.71
N LEU A 96 -12.56 -7.95 -12.45
CA LEU A 96 -13.60 -8.74 -13.12
C LEU A 96 -13.63 -8.46 -14.61
N VAL A 97 -13.61 -7.18 -15.02
CA VAL A 97 -13.63 -6.80 -16.43
C VAL A 97 -12.43 -7.38 -17.18
N ARG A 98 -11.24 -7.22 -16.61
CA ARG A 98 -10.00 -7.75 -17.16
C ARG A 98 -10.01 -9.28 -17.19
N GLY A 99 -10.43 -9.94 -16.12
CA GLY A 99 -10.49 -11.39 -16.02
C GLY A 99 -11.46 -12.02 -17.02
N VAL A 100 -12.70 -11.51 -17.09
CA VAL A 100 -13.72 -12.03 -18.02
C VAL A 100 -13.31 -11.78 -19.47
N ALA A 101 -12.85 -10.57 -19.80
CA ALA A 101 -12.42 -10.25 -21.16
C ALA A 101 -11.23 -11.12 -21.59
N SER A 102 -10.22 -11.28 -20.73
CA SER A 102 -9.05 -12.12 -21.03
C SER A 102 -9.40 -13.60 -21.11
N ALA A 103 -10.28 -14.09 -20.24
CA ALA A 103 -10.77 -15.47 -20.32
C ALA A 103 -11.45 -15.70 -21.67
N LEU A 104 -12.44 -14.87 -22.03
CA LEU A 104 -13.15 -14.96 -23.30
C LEU A 104 -12.23 -14.85 -24.50
N ALA A 105 -11.22 -13.97 -24.47
CA ALA A 105 -10.24 -13.85 -25.55
C ALA A 105 -9.35 -15.10 -25.70
N SER A 106 -9.07 -15.79 -24.60
CA SER A 106 -8.20 -16.99 -24.56
C SER A 106 -8.90 -18.28 -25.01
N LEU A 107 -10.23 -18.28 -25.15
CA LEU A 107 -10.97 -19.46 -25.63
C LEU A 107 -10.66 -19.78 -27.10
N PRO A 108 -10.70 -21.06 -27.51
CA PRO A 108 -10.70 -21.43 -28.93
C PRO A 108 -11.97 -20.93 -29.64
N ASP A 109 -11.87 -20.62 -30.92
CA ASP A 109 -13.00 -20.07 -31.71
C ASP A 109 -14.23 -21.00 -31.70
N SER A 110 -14.02 -22.31 -31.77
CA SER A 110 -15.10 -23.30 -31.71
C SER A 110 -15.88 -23.30 -30.39
N LEU A 111 -15.24 -22.86 -29.29
CA LEU A 111 -15.88 -22.73 -27.97
C LEU A 111 -16.50 -21.35 -27.81
N LYS A 112 -15.84 -20.30 -28.33
CA LYS A 112 -16.39 -18.94 -28.39
C LYS A 112 -17.69 -18.88 -29.17
N GLU A 113 -17.77 -19.58 -30.31
CA GLU A 113 -18.98 -19.67 -31.12
C GLU A 113 -20.13 -20.38 -30.40
N LYS A 114 -19.83 -21.33 -29.50
CA LYS A 114 -20.84 -22.02 -28.68
C LYS A 114 -21.30 -21.18 -27.50
N LEU A 115 -20.40 -20.45 -26.83
CA LEU A 115 -20.75 -19.60 -25.69
C LEU A 115 -21.43 -18.30 -26.11
N VAL A 116 -21.00 -17.73 -27.22
CA VAL A 116 -21.54 -16.49 -27.78
C VAL A 116 -21.84 -16.74 -29.25
N PRO A 117 -23.04 -17.26 -29.58
CA PRO A 117 -23.43 -17.53 -30.96
C PRO A 117 -23.50 -16.26 -31.82
N ASP A 118 -23.84 -15.12 -31.20
CA ASP A 118 -23.94 -13.83 -31.87
C ASP A 118 -22.57 -13.27 -32.31
N VAL A 119 -22.42 -13.08 -33.61
CA VAL A 119 -21.18 -12.56 -34.23
C VAL A 119 -20.89 -11.13 -33.75
N GLN A 120 -21.93 -10.32 -33.58
CA GLN A 120 -21.78 -8.91 -33.21
C GLN A 120 -21.28 -8.79 -31.76
N CYS A 121 -21.84 -9.57 -30.83
CA CYS A 121 -21.37 -9.69 -29.46
C CYS A 121 -19.93 -10.18 -29.37
N ARG A 122 -19.52 -11.16 -30.19
CA ARG A 122 -18.10 -11.59 -30.24
C ARG A 122 -17.17 -10.44 -30.62
N GLY A 123 -17.54 -9.65 -31.64
CA GLY A 123 -16.78 -8.47 -32.04
C GLY A 123 -16.70 -7.41 -30.94
N LYS A 124 -17.83 -7.12 -30.26
CA LYS A 124 -17.86 -6.18 -29.13
C LYS A 124 -17.01 -6.66 -27.94
N LEU A 125 -17.06 -7.96 -27.60
CA LEU A 125 -16.25 -8.57 -26.54
C LEU A 125 -14.75 -8.53 -26.86
N GLN A 126 -14.38 -8.76 -28.13
CA GLN A 126 -12.99 -8.62 -28.57
C GLN A 126 -12.54 -7.15 -28.50
N GLY A 127 -13.40 -6.21 -28.90
CA GLY A 127 -13.16 -4.78 -28.74
C GLY A 127 -12.92 -4.39 -27.28
N LEU A 128 -13.78 -4.88 -26.37
CA LEU A 128 -13.64 -4.69 -24.94
C LEU A 128 -12.31 -5.25 -24.41
N HIS A 129 -11.93 -6.46 -24.83
CA HIS A 129 -10.63 -7.04 -24.46
C HIS A 129 -9.46 -6.17 -24.90
N SER A 130 -9.47 -5.70 -26.14
CA SER A 130 -8.42 -4.79 -26.64
C SER A 130 -8.37 -3.48 -25.85
N SER A 131 -9.52 -2.86 -25.56
CA SER A 131 -9.57 -1.64 -24.75
C SER A 131 -9.09 -1.83 -23.31
N VAL A 132 -9.33 -3.00 -22.72
CA VAL A 132 -8.87 -3.32 -21.36
C VAL A 132 -7.39 -3.65 -21.32
N GLN A 133 -6.88 -4.32 -22.36
CA GLN A 133 -5.46 -4.68 -22.51
C GLN A 133 -4.57 -3.45 -22.79
N GLU A 134 -5.13 -2.42 -23.43
CA GLU A 134 -4.46 -1.13 -23.64
C GLU A 134 -4.20 -0.40 -22.31
N ILE A 135 -5.02 -0.62 -21.29
CA ILE A 135 -4.89 0.03 -19.98
C ILE A 135 -3.87 -0.73 -19.14
N SER A 136 -2.71 -0.11 -18.91
CA SER A 136 -1.67 -0.65 -18.04
C SER A 136 -2.12 -0.70 -16.57
N ALA A 137 -1.33 -1.35 -15.72
CA ALA A 137 -1.59 -1.35 -14.28
C ALA A 137 -1.41 0.05 -13.66
N ASP A 138 -0.44 0.82 -14.16
CA ASP A 138 -0.15 2.18 -13.70
C ASP A 138 -1.25 3.16 -14.13
N ASP A 139 -1.67 3.10 -15.40
CA ASP A 139 -2.78 3.93 -15.90
C ASP A 139 -4.07 3.65 -15.14
N ALA A 140 -4.34 2.38 -14.80
CA ALA A 140 -5.50 2.01 -13.98
C ALA A 140 -5.43 2.60 -12.57
N LEU A 141 -4.24 2.63 -11.97
CA LEU A 141 -4.03 3.24 -10.66
C LEU A 141 -4.18 4.76 -10.73
N GLN A 142 -3.64 5.40 -11.77
CA GLN A 142 -3.82 6.83 -12.02
C GLN A 142 -5.30 7.18 -12.20
N MET A 143 -6.03 6.44 -13.03
CA MET A 143 -7.47 6.64 -13.22
C MET A 143 -8.26 6.48 -11.91
N PHE A 144 -7.86 5.54 -11.04
CA PHE A 144 -8.46 5.40 -9.71
C PHE A 144 -8.19 6.62 -8.84
N HIS A 145 -6.93 7.08 -8.80
CA HIS A 145 -6.55 8.27 -8.04
C HIS A 145 -7.31 9.53 -8.51
N GLU A 146 -7.42 9.74 -9.82
CA GLU A 146 -8.20 10.84 -10.41
C GLU A 146 -9.68 10.77 -9.99
N SER A 147 -10.28 9.57 -10.02
CA SER A 147 -11.67 9.39 -9.55
C SER A 147 -11.83 9.69 -8.05
N MET A 148 -10.81 9.44 -7.23
CA MET A 148 -10.83 9.75 -5.80
C MET A 148 -10.75 11.27 -5.56
N CYS A 149 -9.90 11.98 -6.32
CA CYS A 149 -9.81 13.44 -6.25
C CYS A 149 -11.11 14.13 -6.66
N GLN A 150 -11.78 13.61 -7.70
CA GLN A 150 -13.06 14.16 -8.19
C GLN A 150 -14.21 13.91 -7.21
N SER A 151 -14.26 12.74 -6.55
CA SER A 151 -15.29 12.42 -5.55
C SER A 151 -15.31 13.37 -4.36
N ASN A 152 -14.18 14.02 -4.04
CA ASN A 152 -14.05 14.92 -2.90
C ASN A 152 -14.36 16.39 -3.27
N ARG A 153 -14.66 16.72 -4.53
CA ARG A 153 -15.11 18.06 -4.93
C ARG A 153 -16.63 18.18 -4.79
N PRO A 154 -17.16 19.29 -4.22
CA PRO A 154 -18.58 19.58 -4.29
C PRO A 154 -18.97 19.77 -5.78
N SER A 155 -19.86 18.91 -6.23
CA SER A 155 -20.32 18.71 -7.61
C SER A 155 -20.62 20.01 -8.38
N ASP A 156 -19.93 20.22 -9.50
CA ASP A 156 -20.43 21.01 -10.63
C ASP A 156 -20.62 20.06 -11.82
N GLY A 157 -21.88 19.62 -12.03
CA GLY A 157 -22.48 19.13 -13.28
C GLY A 157 -21.87 18.02 -14.16
N SER A 158 -20.56 17.77 -14.20
CA SER A 158 -19.97 16.84 -15.16
C SER A 158 -19.67 15.48 -14.52
N THR A 159 -20.61 14.53 -14.68
CA THR A 159 -20.31 13.11 -14.49
C THR A 159 -19.41 12.66 -15.63
N GLU A 160 -18.12 13.01 -15.59
CA GLU A 160 -17.13 12.33 -16.41
C GLU A 160 -17.03 10.90 -15.89
N SER A 161 -17.80 10.01 -16.51
CA SER A 161 -17.80 8.60 -16.17
C SER A 161 -16.40 8.05 -16.44
N ASN A 162 -15.62 7.86 -15.37
CA ASN A 162 -14.30 7.24 -15.41
C ASN A 162 -14.31 6.03 -16.38
N ARG A 163 -13.32 5.97 -17.29
CA ARG A 163 -13.19 4.97 -18.35
C ARG A 163 -13.26 3.52 -17.82
N MET A 164 -12.74 3.26 -16.61
CA MET A 164 -12.89 1.94 -15.97
C MET A 164 -14.34 1.65 -15.58
N LYS A 165 -15.09 2.67 -15.13
CA LYS A 165 -16.52 2.53 -14.82
C LYS A 165 -17.35 2.31 -16.09
N SER A 166 -17.00 2.94 -17.21
CA SER A 166 -17.69 2.69 -18.50
C SER A 166 -17.44 1.27 -18.99
N LEU A 167 -16.18 0.81 -19.03
CA LEU A 167 -15.85 -0.56 -19.44
C LEU A 167 -16.53 -1.62 -18.55
N SER A 168 -16.69 -1.34 -17.25
CA SER A 168 -17.46 -2.19 -16.35
C SER A 168 -18.94 -2.25 -16.69
N LYS A 169 -19.55 -1.14 -17.08
CA LYS A 169 -20.95 -1.11 -17.53
C LYS A 169 -21.09 -1.84 -18.88
N ASP A 170 -20.16 -1.60 -19.79
CA ASP A 170 -20.14 -2.23 -21.12
C ASP A 170 -20.07 -3.75 -21.00
N LEU A 171 -19.22 -4.29 -20.13
CA LEU A 171 -19.17 -5.72 -19.89
C LEU A 171 -20.50 -6.28 -19.40
N VAL A 172 -21.16 -5.61 -18.44
CA VAL A 172 -22.44 -6.07 -17.89
C VAL A 172 -23.52 -6.10 -18.98
N VAL A 173 -23.58 -5.06 -19.81
CA VAL A 173 -24.52 -4.98 -20.95
C VAL A 173 -24.25 -6.12 -21.94
N LEU A 174 -22.98 -6.33 -22.31
CA LEU A 174 -22.60 -7.38 -23.26
C LEU A 174 -22.91 -8.79 -22.75
N LEU A 175 -22.64 -9.07 -21.48
CA LEU A 175 -22.93 -10.38 -20.90
C LEU A 175 -24.43 -10.67 -20.85
N HIS A 176 -25.26 -9.66 -20.58
CA HIS A 176 -26.71 -9.80 -20.61
C HIS A 176 -27.24 -10.01 -22.04
N GLU A 177 -26.63 -9.37 -23.03
CA GLU A 177 -26.96 -9.54 -24.46
C GLU A 177 -26.57 -10.96 -24.98
N CYS A 178 -25.55 -11.60 -24.39
CA CYS A 178 -25.05 -12.92 -24.76
C CYS A 178 -25.78 -14.12 -24.10
N SER A 179 -26.98 -13.95 -23.56
CA SER A 179 -27.60 -14.87 -22.59
C SER A 179 -27.70 -16.36 -23.00
N ASP A 180 -26.67 -17.14 -22.64
CA ASP A 180 -26.72 -18.42 -21.88
C ASP A 180 -25.89 -18.34 -20.57
N ILE A 181 -25.25 -17.19 -20.27
CA ILE A 181 -24.38 -17.00 -19.11
C ILE A 181 -25.16 -16.24 -18.02
N LYS A 182 -25.70 -16.96 -17.03
CA LYS A 182 -26.32 -16.33 -15.85
C LYS A 182 -25.24 -15.82 -14.90
N MET A 183 -25.10 -14.50 -14.77
CA MET A 183 -24.38 -13.85 -13.67
C MET A 183 -25.41 -13.35 -12.64
N ASN A 184 -25.28 -13.77 -11.39
CA ASN A 184 -26.00 -13.15 -10.29
C ASN A 184 -25.39 -11.76 -10.02
N ASP A 185 -26.21 -10.78 -9.67
CA ASP A 185 -25.72 -9.48 -9.20
C ASP A 185 -24.89 -9.68 -7.92
N PHE A 186 -23.56 -9.69 -8.07
CA PHE A 186 -22.64 -9.81 -6.93
C PHE A 186 -22.46 -8.44 -6.30
N VAL A 187 -23.44 -8.06 -5.48
CA VAL A 187 -23.30 -6.97 -4.53
C VAL A 187 -22.29 -7.42 -3.48
N PHE A 188 -21.10 -6.82 -3.48
CA PHE A 188 -20.19 -6.90 -2.35
C PHE A 188 -20.87 -6.19 -1.16
N LYS A 189 -21.57 -6.96 -0.32
CA LYS A 189 -21.98 -6.49 1.01
C LYS A 189 -20.69 -6.35 1.80
N GLY A 190 -20.14 -5.13 1.83
CA GLY A 190 -19.16 -4.76 2.83
C GLY A 190 -19.78 -5.07 4.18
N SER A 191 -19.18 -6.00 4.92
CA SER A 191 -19.53 -6.22 6.31
C SER A 191 -19.21 -4.94 7.07
N ASP A 192 -20.26 -4.23 7.47
CA ASP A 192 -20.17 -3.18 8.50
C ASP A 192 -19.77 -3.85 9.81
N THR A 193 -18.47 -4.07 10.01
CA THR A 193 -17.93 -4.29 11.35
C THR A 193 -17.80 -2.94 12.03
N GLN A 194 -18.93 -2.44 12.55
CA GLN A 194 -18.91 -1.52 13.68
C GLN A 194 -18.80 -2.32 14.98
N LYS A 195 -17.87 -1.85 15.82
CA LYS A 195 -17.86 -1.92 17.29
C LYS A 195 -17.37 -3.22 17.94
N ALA A 196 -16.16 -3.17 18.51
CA ALA A 196 -15.97 -3.29 19.96
C ALA A 196 -14.47 -3.21 20.35
N ARG A 197 -14.04 -2.05 20.88
CA ARG A 197 -13.36 -1.99 22.19
C ARG A 197 -13.28 -0.56 22.69
N THR A 198 -14.31 -0.18 23.43
CA THR A 198 -14.21 0.79 24.51
C THR A 198 -13.42 0.16 25.65
N SER A 199 -12.44 0.92 26.17
CA SER A 199 -12.16 1.14 27.59
C SER A 199 -11.96 -0.08 28.51
N GLU A 200 -10.73 -0.21 29.03
CA GLU A 200 -10.26 -0.76 30.32
C GLU A 200 -8.79 -1.15 30.05
N THR A 201 -7.75 -0.57 30.64
CA THR A 201 -7.55 -0.07 32.01
C THR A 201 -6.39 0.94 31.99
#